data_AF-A0A946QUC4-F1
#
_entry.id   AF-A0A946QUC4-F1
#
_cell.length_a   1.000
_cell.length_b   1.000
_cell.length_c   1.000
_cell.angle_alpha   90.00
_cell.angle_beta   90.00
_cell.angle_gamma   90.00
#
_symmetry.space_group_name_H-M   'P 1'
#
loop_
_entity.id
_entity.type
_entity.pdbx_description
1 polymer ?
#
loop_
_entity_poly.entity_id
_entity_poly.type
_entity_poly.pdbx_seq_one_letter_code
_entity_poly.pdbx_strand_id
1 'polypeptide(L)'
;MTSPDDAIAQIGKTKRNMYRPWLKDLIKLKAFTGRRNAELFAMRWNMIHFEDDMPIYIESPNIKVNKHQNNFDEKDYQYAYVPVGDELLELLVDLNLENMQNSDEYIIAPDVENRGNIERYASSCFAFFFKKLKRGYIRQLKHLRKTYVTRESLFVNGGFSMQHSNYRTTEKHYIDKREVATQMVKNGFRISPKQNKKCTPVVHSSHKQRSHTSVTS
;
A
#
# COMPACT_ATOMS: atom_id res chain seq x y z
N MET A 1 -5.85 -8.21 16.69
CA MET A 1 -4.59 -8.76 16.15
C MET A 1 -4.47 -10.19 16.65
N THR A 2 -4.17 -11.15 15.79
CA THR A 2 -4.07 -12.58 16.13
C THR A 2 -2.80 -12.86 16.95
N SER A 3 -2.90 -13.68 17.99
CA SER A 3 -1.77 -14.18 18.80
C SER A 3 -0.68 -14.82 17.91
N PRO A 4 0.62 -14.80 18.30
CA PRO A 4 1.69 -15.54 17.62
C PRO A 4 1.36 -17.01 17.31
N ASP A 5 0.55 -17.67 18.13
CA ASP A 5 0.16 -19.08 17.94
C ASP A 5 -0.76 -19.27 16.73
N ASP A 6 -1.56 -18.25 16.41
CA ASP A 6 -2.41 -18.20 15.23
C ASP A 6 -1.62 -17.89 13.95
N ALA A 7 -0.33 -17.61 14.03
CA ALA A 7 0.48 -17.24 12.88
C ALA A 7 1.18 -18.44 12.21
N ILE A 8 1.06 -19.65 12.75
CA ILE A 8 1.78 -20.81 12.22
C ILE A 8 1.05 -21.41 11.01
N ALA A 9 1.76 -21.52 9.89
CA ALA A 9 1.32 -22.22 8.69
C ALA A 9 2.09 -23.54 8.52
N GLN A 10 1.37 -24.62 8.22
CA GLN A 10 1.97 -25.86 7.75
C GLN A 10 2.17 -25.76 6.23
N ILE A 11 3.42 -25.83 5.76
CA ILE A 11 3.80 -25.83 4.34
C ILE A 11 4.59 -27.11 4.06
N GLY A 12 3.91 -28.10 3.49
CA GLY A 12 4.45 -29.45 3.34
C GLY A 12 4.80 -30.05 4.70
N LYS A 13 6.06 -30.43 4.89
CA LYS A 13 6.59 -30.95 6.17
C LYS A 13 7.04 -29.84 7.13
N THR A 14 7.11 -28.59 6.69
CA THR A 14 7.66 -27.48 7.49
C THR A 14 6.57 -26.62 8.13
N LYS A 15 6.76 -26.26 9.41
CA LYS A 15 5.99 -25.21 10.08
C LYS A 15 6.70 -23.88 9.86
N ARG A 16 5.95 -22.83 9.51
CA ARG A 16 6.48 -21.48 9.35
C ARG A 16 5.63 -20.48 10.11
N ASN A 17 6.27 -19.62 10.88
CA ASN A 17 5.62 -18.44 11.43
C ASN A 17 5.38 -17.46 10.27
N MET A 18 4.12 -17.07 10.05
CA MET A 18 3.70 -16.13 9.01
C MET A 18 3.56 -14.70 9.55
N TYR A 19 3.62 -14.49 10.86
CA TYR A 19 3.61 -13.16 11.46
C TYR A 19 4.98 -12.51 11.34
N ARG A 20 4.99 -11.25 10.92
CA ARG A 20 6.16 -10.38 10.96
C ARG A 20 5.72 -9.02 11.53
N PRO A 21 6.50 -8.40 12.42
CA PRO A 21 6.14 -7.11 13.01
C PRO A 21 5.82 -6.05 11.93
N TRP A 22 6.67 -5.96 10.92
CA TRP A 22 6.55 -5.02 9.79
C TRP A 22 5.45 -5.34 8.77
N LEU A 23 4.73 -6.46 8.90
CA LEU A 23 3.79 -6.90 7.85
C LEU A 23 2.59 -5.95 7.72
N LYS A 24 2.07 -5.44 8.84
CA LYS A 24 0.94 -4.50 8.84
C LYS A 24 1.30 -3.23 8.08
N ASP A 25 2.47 -2.68 8.38
CA ASP A 25 2.91 -1.41 7.82
C ASP A 25 3.29 -1.57 6.35
N LEU A 26 3.88 -2.71 5.97
CA LEU A 26 4.07 -3.06 4.56
C LEU A 26 2.74 -3.11 3.79
N ILE A 27 1.68 -3.70 4.37
CA ILE A 27 0.37 -3.79 3.70
C ILE A 27 -0.21 -2.39 3.47
N LYS A 28 -0.12 -1.51 4.48
CA LYS A 28 -0.52 -0.10 4.36
C LYS A 28 0.32 0.59 3.28
N LEU A 29 1.65 0.51 3.35
CA LEU A 29 2.56 1.14 2.39
C LEU A 29 2.30 0.67 0.96
N LYS A 30 2.07 -0.63 0.76
CA LYS A 30 1.69 -1.21 -0.54
C LYS A 30 0.38 -0.62 -1.07
N ALA A 31 -0.61 -0.45 -0.21
CA ALA A 31 -1.91 0.11 -0.58
C ALA A 31 -1.82 1.61 -0.90
N PHE A 32 -0.95 2.35 -0.21
CA PHE A 32 -0.84 3.80 -0.32
C PHE A 32 0.19 4.31 -1.33
N THR A 33 1.04 3.42 -1.86
CA THR A 33 2.04 3.79 -2.88
C THR A 33 1.87 3.03 -4.19
N GLY A 34 1.22 1.87 -4.14
CA GLY A 34 1.10 0.94 -5.26
C GLY A 34 2.43 0.35 -5.77
N ARG A 35 3.59 0.65 -5.18
CA ARG A 35 4.92 0.22 -5.69
C ARG A 35 5.09 -1.30 -5.69
N ARG A 36 5.98 -1.88 -6.53
CA ARG A 36 6.25 -3.33 -6.50
C ARG A 36 7.04 -3.66 -5.22
N ASN A 37 7.08 -4.93 -4.85
CA ASN A 37 7.64 -5.33 -3.55
C ASN A 37 9.13 -4.92 -3.44
N ALA A 38 9.94 -5.19 -4.46
CA ALA A 38 11.34 -4.73 -4.51
C ALA A 38 11.47 -3.23 -4.21
N GLU A 39 10.68 -2.41 -4.89
CA GLU A 39 10.72 -0.96 -4.74
C GLU A 39 10.20 -0.49 -3.37
N LEU A 40 9.26 -1.22 -2.75
CA LEU A 40 8.80 -0.94 -1.38
C LEU A 40 9.87 -1.23 -0.34
N PHE A 41 10.55 -2.37 -0.46
CA PHE A 41 11.59 -2.76 0.49
C PHE A 41 12.90 -2.01 0.29
N ALA A 42 13.07 -1.33 -0.84
CA ALA A 42 14.19 -0.43 -1.10
C ALA A 42 13.88 1.03 -0.75
N MET A 43 12.65 1.35 -0.34
CA MET A 43 12.24 2.72 -0.02
C MET A 43 12.91 3.18 1.28
N ARG A 44 13.56 4.35 1.22
CA ARG A 44 14.29 4.98 2.32
C ARG A 44 13.72 6.35 2.66
N TRP A 45 14.01 6.84 3.86
CA TRP A 45 13.48 8.11 4.33
C TRP A 45 14.01 9.32 3.55
N ASN A 46 15.27 9.29 3.13
CA ASN A 46 15.89 10.31 2.28
C ASN A 46 15.32 10.40 0.85
N MET A 47 14.44 9.48 0.45
CA MET A 47 13.72 9.56 -0.83
C MET A 47 12.47 10.43 -0.75
N ILE A 48 12.10 10.92 0.44
CA ILE A 48 10.92 11.76 0.65
C ILE A 48 11.31 13.22 0.42
N HIS A 49 10.59 13.89 -0.49
CA HIS A 49 10.78 15.30 -0.80
C HIS A 49 9.74 16.15 -0.08
N PHE A 50 10.17 17.31 0.39
CA PHE A 50 9.37 18.25 1.15
C PHE A 50 9.27 19.61 0.43
N GLU A 51 8.11 20.25 0.52
CA GLU A 51 7.88 21.68 0.21
C GLU A 51 7.25 22.32 1.44
N ASP A 52 7.77 23.43 1.93
CA ASP A 52 7.27 24.14 3.13
C ASP A 52 7.03 23.19 4.34
N ASP A 53 8.03 22.33 4.63
CA ASP A 53 8.01 21.28 5.66
C ASP A 53 6.92 20.19 5.48
N MET A 54 6.17 20.22 4.38
CA MET A 54 5.18 19.19 4.04
C MET A 54 5.80 18.14 3.11
N PRO A 55 5.72 16.84 3.42
CA PRO A 55 6.15 15.80 2.49
C PRO A 55 5.22 15.74 1.29
N ILE A 56 5.78 15.84 0.09
CA ILE A 56 5.02 15.96 -1.17
C ILE A 56 5.04 14.66 -1.97
N TYR A 57 6.22 14.08 -2.17
CA TYR A 57 6.35 12.83 -2.90
C TYR A 57 7.54 12.00 -2.44
N ILE A 58 7.49 10.70 -2.73
CA ILE A 58 8.63 9.79 -2.61
C ILE A 58 9.21 9.54 -4.00
N GLU A 59 10.48 9.88 -4.21
CA GLU A 59 11.23 9.59 -5.43
C GLU A 59 11.71 8.13 -5.40
N SER A 60 10.87 7.20 -5.86
CA SER A 60 11.14 5.76 -5.80
C SER A 60 11.77 5.25 -7.10
N PRO A 61 12.98 4.68 -7.08
CA PRO A 61 13.62 4.16 -8.30
C PRO A 61 12.81 2.99 -8.87
N ASN A 62 12.69 2.93 -10.20
CA ASN A 62 12.06 1.80 -10.89
C ASN A 62 13.07 0.66 -11.06
N ILE A 63 13.43 0.00 -9.95
CA ILE A 63 14.47 -1.06 -9.89
C ILE A 63 14.41 -2.03 -11.06
N LYS A 64 13.22 -2.56 -11.38
CA LYS A 64 13.07 -3.52 -12.47
C LYS A 64 13.27 -2.90 -13.86
N VAL A 65 12.85 -1.65 -14.06
CA VAL A 65 13.03 -0.92 -15.33
C VAL A 65 14.50 -0.58 -15.51
N ASN A 66 15.13 0.00 -14.49
CA ASN A 66 16.55 0.36 -14.52
C ASN A 66 17.41 -0.87 -14.79
N LYS A 67 17.14 -2.00 -14.13
CA LYS A 67 17.82 -3.27 -14.41
C LYS A 67 17.61 -3.75 -15.85
N HIS A 68 16.40 -3.64 -16.40
CA HIS A 68 16.12 -4.07 -17.76
C HIS A 68 16.80 -3.18 -18.82
N GLN A 69 17.00 -1.91 -18.51
CA GLN A 69 17.65 -0.94 -19.39
C GLN A 69 19.16 -0.82 -19.19
N ASN A 70 19.74 -1.59 -18.26
CA ASN A 70 21.14 -1.51 -17.86
C ASN A 70 21.53 -0.14 -17.29
N ASN A 71 20.58 0.57 -16.66
CA ASN A 71 20.85 1.80 -15.94
C ASN A 71 21.33 1.42 -14.53
N PHE A 72 22.64 1.37 -14.34
CA PHE A 72 23.28 1.02 -13.06
C PHE A 72 23.77 2.24 -12.29
N ASP A 73 24.04 3.34 -12.98
CA ASP A 73 24.39 4.64 -12.39
C ASP A 73 23.11 5.38 -11.97
N GLU A 74 23.08 5.90 -10.74
CA GLU A 74 21.91 6.59 -10.17
C GLU A 74 21.49 7.82 -10.99
N LYS A 75 22.44 8.47 -11.68
CA LYS A 75 22.14 9.60 -12.56
C LYS A 75 21.24 9.23 -13.74
N ASP A 76 21.26 7.95 -14.14
CA ASP A 76 20.51 7.41 -15.26
C ASP A 76 19.23 6.69 -14.80
N TYR A 77 18.95 6.68 -13.50
CA TYR A 77 17.79 5.96 -12.98
C TYR A 77 16.49 6.60 -13.44
N GLN A 78 15.56 5.75 -13.87
CA GLN A 78 14.17 6.15 -13.97
C GLN A 78 13.49 6.05 -12.61
N TYR A 79 12.85 7.13 -12.21
CA TYR A 79 12.10 7.22 -10.97
C TYR A 79 10.60 7.19 -11.20
N ALA A 80 9.86 6.81 -10.16
CA ALA A 80 8.44 7.05 -10.03
C ALA A 80 8.23 7.96 -8.82
N TYR A 81 7.43 9.00 -9.01
CA TYR A 81 7.11 9.98 -7.98
C TYR A 81 5.79 9.56 -7.34
N VAL A 82 5.86 9.11 -6.09
CA VAL A 82 4.68 8.64 -5.35
C VAL A 82 4.15 9.79 -4.51
N PRO A 83 2.95 10.33 -4.76
CA PRO A 83 2.41 11.43 -3.98
C PRO A 83 2.17 10.99 -2.53
N VAL A 84 2.58 11.81 -1.58
CA VAL A 84 2.32 11.64 -0.14
C VAL A 84 0.94 12.18 0.18
N GLY A 85 -0.09 11.44 -0.26
CA GLY A 85 -1.47 11.72 0.11
C GLY A 85 -1.76 11.41 1.58
N ASP A 86 -2.93 11.80 2.07
CA ASP A 86 -3.27 11.81 3.50
C ASP A 86 -3.00 10.46 4.20
N GLU A 87 -3.39 9.34 3.60
CA GLU A 87 -3.20 8.03 4.24
C GLU A 87 -1.74 7.55 4.23
N LEU A 88 -0.95 8.00 3.24
CA LEU A 88 0.49 7.75 3.23
C LEU A 88 1.17 8.62 4.29
N LEU A 89 0.78 9.88 4.42
CA LEU A 89 1.29 10.78 5.47
C LEU A 89 1.03 10.21 6.87
N GLU A 90 -0.21 9.80 7.16
CA GLU A 90 -0.57 9.16 8.44
C GLU A 90 0.31 7.95 8.72
N LEU A 91 0.57 7.10 7.71
CA LEU A 91 1.47 5.96 7.86
C LEU A 91 2.93 6.39 8.14
N LEU A 92 3.43 7.41 7.44
CA LEU A 92 4.81 7.86 7.62
C LEU A 92 5.01 8.46 9.03
N VAL A 93 4.04 9.22 9.53
CA VAL A 93 4.04 9.74 10.90
C VAL A 93 4.00 8.59 11.92
N ASP A 94 3.10 7.60 11.75
CA ASP A 94 3.06 6.37 12.56
C ASP A 94 4.44 5.65 12.61
N LEU A 95 5.21 5.75 11.52
CA LEU A 95 6.53 5.14 11.34
C LEU A 95 7.70 6.06 11.74
N ASN A 96 7.43 7.18 12.41
CA ASN A 96 8.41 8.12 12.96
C ASN A 96 9.09 9.07 11.94
N LEU A 97 8.34 9.54 10.94
CA LEU A 97 8.82 10.49 9.90
C LEU A 97 9.62 11.67 10.48
N GLU A 98 9.13 12.30 11.55
CA GLU A 98 9.73 13.50 12.15
C GLU A 98 11.19 13.29 12.58
N ASN A 99 11.53 12.10 13.08
CA ASN A 99 12.88 11.78 13.54
C ASN A 99 13.74 11.09 12.48
N MET A 100 13.12 10.61 11.39
CA MET A 100 13.80 9.84 10.34
C MET A 100 14.07 10.66 9.07
N GLN A 101 13.63 11.92 9.03
CA GLN A 101 13.79 12.79 7.88
C GLN A 101 15.26 12.83 7.41
N ASN A 102 15.47 12.68 6.09
CA ASN A 102 16.78 12.64 5.44
C ASN A 102 17.70 11.46 5.82
N SER A 103 17.24 10.52 6.65
CA SER A 103 17.98 9.29 6.95
C SER A 103 18.04 8.37 5.74
N ASP A 104 19.15 7.66 5.56
CA ASP A 104 19.26 6.58 4.58
C ASP A 104 18.60 5.27 5.08
N GLU A 105 18.00 5.23 6.26
CA GLU A 105 17.31 4.05 6.78
C GLU A 105 16.10 3.64 5.93
N TYR A 106 15.78 2.34 5.95
CA TYR A 106 14.60 1.82 5.24
C TYR A 106 13.31 2.18 5.96
N ILE A 107 12.28 2.59 5.22
CA ILE A 107 10.95 2.90 5.80
C ILE A 107 10.30 1.64 6.39
N ILE A 108 10.50 0.48 5.76
CA ILE A 108 9.91 -0.79 6.19
C ILE A 108 10.98 -1.83 6.49
N ALA A 109 10.77 -2.47 7.65
CA ALA A 109 11.62 -3.54 8.14
C ALA A 109 13.10 -3.14 8.26
N PRO A 110 13.44 -1.98 8.85
CA PRO A 110 14.84 -1.51 8.92
C PRO A 110 15.75 -2.54 9.58
N ASP A 111 15.27 -3.22 10.63
CA ASP A 111 16.04 -4.22 11.40
C ASP A 111 16.27 -5.56 10.67
N VAL A 112 15.80 -5.73 9.43
CA VAL A 112 16.02 -6.97 8.67
C VAL A 112 17.30 -6.87 7.88
N GLU A 113 18.35 -7.52 8.37
CA GLU A 113 19.67 -7.60 7.73
C GLU A 113 19.63 -8.37 6.39
N ASN A 114 19.09 -9.60 6.39
CA ASN A 114 19.01 -10.42 5.18
C ASN A 114 17.72 -10.16 4.39
N ARG A 115 17.74 -9.11 3.57
CA ARG A 115 16.59 -8.65 2.78
C ARG A 115 16.32 -9.47 1.52
N GLY A 116 17.22 -10.35 1.08
CA GLY A 116 17.14 -11.04 -0.22
C GLY A 116 15.85 -11.85 -0.46
N ASN A 117 15.21 -12.33 0.61
CA ASN A 117 13.96 -13.10 0.53
C ASN A 117 12.73 -12.38 1.09
N ILE A 118 12.86 -11.14 1.56
CA ILE A 118 11.79 -10.44 2.29
C ILE A 118 10.53 -10.25 1.43
N GLU A 119 10.71 -9.99 0.12
CA GLU A 119 9.62 -9.88 -0.86
C GLU A 119 8.78 -11.15 -0.99
N ARG A 120 9.46 -12.30 -1.01
CA ARG A 120 8.83 -13.62 -1.12
C ARG A 120 8.03 -13.91 0.14
N TYR A 121 8.61 -13.67 1.31
CA TYR A 121 7.92 -13.86 2.58
C TYR A 121 6.70 -12.96 2.71
N ALA A 122 6.81 -11.67 2.38
CA ALA A 122 5.71 -10.73 2.41
C ALA A 122 4.46 -11.21 1.66
N SER A 123 4.65 -11.71 0.44
CA SER A 123 3.55 -12.20 -0.40
C SER A 123 2.86 -13.42 0.22
N SER A 124 3.62 -14.36 0.75
CA SER A 124 3.09 -15.55 1.43
C SER A 124 2.38 -15.21 2.74
N CYS A 125 2.97 -14.33 3.56
CA CYS A 125 2.40 -13.91 4.84
C CYS A 125 1.06 -13.18 4.64
N PHE A 126 0.99 -12.26 3.66
CA PHE A 126 -0.26 -11.59 3.30
C PHE A 126 -1.35 -12.59 2.90
N ALA A 127 -1.04 -13.51 1.99
CA ALA A 127 -2.02 -14.48 1.50
C ALA A 127 -2.55 -15.38 2.64
N PHE A 128 -1.68 -15.78 3.57
CA PHE A 128 -2.05 -16.54 4.75
C PHE A 128 -3.06 -15.80 5.63
N PHE A 129 -2.75 -14.57 6.06
CA PHE A 129 -3.66 -13.81 6.91
C PHE A 129 -4.93 -13.40 6.17
N PHE A 130 -4.84 -13.10 4.87
CA PHE A 130 -6.03 -12.78 4.08
C PHE A 130 -7.00 -13.98 4.02
N LYS A 131 -6.49 -15.20 3.86
CA LYS A 131 -7.32 -16.43 3.87
C LYS A 131 -8.03 -16.61 5.21
N LYS A 132 -7.39 -16.24 6.33
CA LYS A 132 -8.00 -16.31 7.66
C LYS A 132 -9.22 -15.38 7.83
N LEU A 133 -9.39 -14.36 6.98
CA LEU A 133 -10.57 -13.49 7.00
C LEU A 133 -11.85 -14.16 6.46
N LYS A 134 -11.77 -15.38 5.88
CA LYS A 134 -12.92 -16.19 5.41
C LYS A 134 -13.91 -15.44 4.51
N ARG A 135 -13.41 -14.57 3.62
CA ARG A 135 -14.24 -13.68 2.77
C ARG A 135 -14.82 -14.31 1.50
N GLY A 136 -14.65 -15.62 1.27
CA GLY A 136 -15.14 -16.30 0.06
C GLY A 136 -14.34 -16.03 -1.23
N TYR A 137 -13.28 -15.22 -1.18
CA TYR A 137 -12.37 -14.99 -2.32
C TYR A 137 -10.91 -14.90 -1.85
N ILE A 138 -10.00 -15.09 -2.80
CA ILE A 138 -8.55 -15.01 -2.57
C ILE A 138 -8.03 -13.65 -3.02
N ARG A 139 -7.17 -13.03 -2.22
CA ARG A 139 -6.44 -11.81 -2.60
C ARG A 139 -4.95 -12.01 -2.37
N GLN A 140 -4.16 -11.46 -3.28
CA GLN A 140 -2.69 -11.45 -3.23
C GLN A 140 -2.20 -10.02 -2.98
N LEU A 141 -1.00 -9.88 -2.42
CA LEU A 141 -0.42 -8.57 -2.10
C LEU A 141 -0.32 -7.66 -3.35
N LYS A 142 -0.07 -8.24 -4.52
CA LYS A 142 -0.04 -7.52 -5.81
C LYS A 142 -1.37 -6.83 -6.16
N HIS A 143 -2.51 -7.31 -5.64
CA HIS A 143 -3.82 -6.71 -5.93
C HIS A 143 -3.98 -5.32 -5.27
N LEU A 144 -3.24 -5.02 -4.21
CA LEU A 144 -3.24 -3.68 -3.60
C LEU A 144 -2.68 -2.63 -4.57
N ARG A 145 -1.65 -2.99 -5.35
CA ARG A 145 -1.14 -2.12 -6.44
C ARG A 145 -2.23 -1.79 -7.46
N LYS A 146 -3.05 -2.77 -7.85
CA LYS A 146 -4.14 -2.54 -8.80
C LYS A 146 -5.12 -1.50 -8.25
N THR A 147 -5.48 -1.60 -6.96
CA THR A 147 -6.35 -0.62 -6.30
C THR A 147 -5.74 0.78 -6.32
N TYR A 148 -4.46 0.92 -5.95
CA TYR A 148 -3.76 2.20 -5.99
C TYR A 148 -3.74 2.81 -7.40
N VAL A 149 -3.27 2.05 -8.41
CA VAL A 149 -3.13 2.55 -9.79
C VAL A 149 -4.48 2.97 -10.36
N THR A 150 -5.57 2.25 -10.03
CA THR A 150 -6.91 2.67 -10.43
C THR A 150 -7.32 3.99 -9.78
N ARG A 151 -7.00 4.22 -8.50
CA ARG A 151 -7.32 5.48 -7.80
C ARG A 151 -6.50 6.65 -8.32
N GLU A 152 -5.20 6.45 -8.50
CA GLU A 152 -4.30 7.42 -9.13
C GLU A 152 -4.85 7.82 -10.51
N SER A 153 -5.16 6.85 -11.37
CA SER A 153 -5.70 7.10 -12.72
C SER A 153 -7.03 7.86 -12.70
N LEU A 154 -7.95 7.53 -11.80
CA LEU A 154 -9.21 8.27 -11.66
C LEU A 154 -8.99 9.72 -11.21
N PHE A 155 -8.01 9.96 -10.34
CA PHE A 155 -7.70 11.30 -9.85
C PHE A 155 -7.09 12.18 -10.94
N VAL A 156 -6.19 11.63 -11.76
CA VAL A 156 -5.54 12.35 -12.87
C VAL A 156 -6.37 12.35 -14.17
N ASN A 157 -7.68 12.10 -14.08
CA ASN A 157 -8.61 12.06 -15.22
C ASN A 157 -8.25 11.06 -16.33
N GLY A 158 -7.80 9.85 -15.97
CA GLY A 158 -7.85 8.64 -16.81
C GLY A 158 -6.87 8.55 -18.00
N GLY A 159 -6.24 9.65 -18.41
CA GLY A 159 -5.35 9.70 -19.57
C GLY A 159 -3.89 9.33 -19.28
N PHE A 160 -3.41 9.55 -18.06
CA PHE A 160 -1.99 9.48 -17.72
C PHE A 160 -1.70 8.43 -16.62
N SER A 161 -0.55 7.76 -16.70
CA SER A 161 -0.05 6.87 -15.63
C SER A 161 1.30 7.34 -15.12
N MET A 162 1.39 7.66 -13.83
CA MET A 162 2.65 8.03 -13.20
C MET A 162 3.62 6.85 -13.09
N GLN A 163 3.09 5.62 -13.00
CA GLN A 163 3.87 4.42 -12.70
C GLN A 163 4.25 3.55 -13.91
N HIS A 164 3.77 3.87 -15.11
CA HIS A 164 3.99 3.05 -16.32
C HIS A 164 4.46 3.90 -17.51
N SER A 165 5.29 3.31 -18.36
CA SER A 165 5.90 3.96 -19.54
C SER A 165 5.07 3.81 -20.84
N ASN A 166 3.99 3.02 -20.83
CA ASN A 166 3.30 2.56 -22.04
C ASN A 166 2.09 3.41 -22.43
N TYR A 167 2.15 4.72 -22.24
CA TYR A 167 1.19 5.64 -22.84
C TYR A 167 1.90 6.56 -23.83
N ARG A 168 1.17 7.01 -24.86
CA ARG A 168 1.63 7.64 -26.11
C ARG A 168 2.95 8.42 -25.94
N THR A 169 3.95 8.10 -26.76
CA THR A 169 5.31 8.67 -26.77
C THR A 169 5.35 10.20 -26.60
N THR A 170 4.32 10.90 -27.09
CA THR A 170 4.15 12.35 -26.94
C THR A 170 3.96 12.78 -25.48
N GLU A 171 3.11 12.13 -24.67
CA GLU A 171 2.86 12.52 -23.27
C GLU A 171 4.07 12.30 -22.35
N LYS A 172 4.92 11.33 -22.67
CA LYS A 172 6.11 10.98 -21.88
C LYS A 172 7.11 12.14 -21.77
N HIS A 173 7.13 13.06 -22.74
CA HIS A 173 8.07 14.17 -22.81
C HIS A 173 7.50 15.53 -22.37
N TYR A 174 6.17 15.67 -22.28
CA TYR A 174 5.53 16.95 -21.93
C TYR A 174 4.93 17.00 -20.52
N ILE A 175 4.81 15.86 -19.84
CA ILE A 175 4.20 15.79 -18.50
C ILE A 175 5.29 15.64 -17.44
N ASP A 176 5.45 16.67 -16.61
CA ASP A 176 6.29 16.60 -15.42
C ASP A 176 5.57 15.80 -14.31
N LYS A 177 6.09 14.60 -14.03
CA LYS A 177 5.54 13.70 -13.02
C LYS A 177 5.72 14.20 -11.59
N ARG A 178 6.73 15.04 -11.33
CA ARG A 178 6.93 15.68 -10.03
C ARG A 178 5.81 16.67 -9.79
N GLU A 179 5.58 17.56 -10.75
CA GLU A 179 4.49 18.54 -10.69
C GLU A 179 3.13 17.87 -10.53
N VAL A 180 2.85 16.80 -11.28
CA VAL A 180 1.60 16.04 -11.11
C VAL A 180 1.48 15.47 -9.69
N ALA A 181 2.54 14.88 -9.13
CA ALA A 181 2.50 14.36 -7.76
C ALA A 181 2.28 15.49 -6.73
N THR A 182 2.92 16.64 -6.91
CA THR A 182 2.73 17.84 -6.09
C THR A 182 1.28 18.33 -6.13
N GLN A 183 0.70 18.45 -7.34
CA GLN A 183 -0.69 18.85 -7.52
C GLN A 183 -1.67 17.82 -6.94
N MET A 184 -1.35 16.54 -6.98
CA MET A 184 -2.17 15.51 -6.35
C MET A 184 -2.27 15.71 -4.83
N VAL A 185 -1.15 15.96 -4.16
CA VAL A 185 -1.15 16.23 -2.71
C VAL A 185 -1.90 17.53 -2.40
N LYS A 186 -1.61 18.63 -3.12
CA LYS A 186 -2.27 19.92 -2.93
C LYS A 186 -3.79 19.85 -3.14
N ASN A 187 -4.27 18.98 -4.03
CA ASN A 187 -5.69 18.74 -4.30
C ASN A 187 -6.32 17.65 -3.40
N GLY A 188 -5.61 17.17 -2.37
CA GLY A 188 -6.14 16.24 -1.37
C GLY A 188 -6.30 14.81 -1.87
N PHE A 189 -5.31 14.29 -2.60
CA PHE A 189 -5.29 12.90 -3.06
C PHE A 189 -5.46 11.89 -1.93
N ARG A 190 -6.38 10.94 -2.15
CA ARG A 190 -6.68 9.84 -1.23
C ARG A 190 -6.93 8.53 -1.97
N ILE A 191 -6.56 7.41 -1.34
CA ILE A 191 -6.83 6.06 -1.86
C ILE A 191 -8.22 5.58 -1.47
N SER A 192 -8.61 5.88 -0.23
CA SER A 192 -9.89 5.56 0.36
C SER A 192 -10.83 6.75 0.17
N PRO A 193 -12.09 6.53 -0.25
CA PRO A 193 -13.06 7.60 -0.29
C PRO A 193 -13.25 8.19 1.12
N LYS A 194 -13.42 9.52 1.21
CA LYS A 194 -13.81 10.17 2.47
C LYS A 194 -15.09 9.49 2.96
N GLN A 195 -15.05 8.87 4.14
CA GLN A 195 -16.26 8.35 4.75
C GLN A 195 -17.15 9.55 5.09
N ASN A 196 -18.22 9.76 4.33
CA ASN A 196 -19.33 10.58 4.79
C ASN A 196 -19.89 9.87 6.02
N LYS A 197 -19.63 10.41 7.21
CA LYS A 197 -20.24 9.96 8.47
C LYS A 197 -21.76 10.23 8.40
N LYS A 198 -22.52 9.38 7.71
CA LYS A 198 -23.92 9.15 8.01
C LYS A 198 -23.99 7.81 8.73
N CYS A 199 -23.77 7.87 10.04
CA CYS A 199 -24.16 6.77 10.92
C CYS A 199 -25.69 6.70 10.91
N THR A 200 -26.27 5.85 10.07
CA THR A 200 -27.61 5.35 10.32
C THR A 200 -27.50 4.26 11.39
N PRO A 201 -28.12 4.43 12.57
CA PRO A 201 -28.12 3.38 13.58
C PRO A 201 -28.85 2.15 13.00
N VAL A 202 -28.17 1.00 13.05
CA VAL A 202 -28.77 -0.29 12.74
C VAL A 202 -29.74 -0.61 13.88
N VAL A 203 -31.03 -0.34 13.66
CA VAL A 203 -32.10 -0.79 14.55
C VAL A 203 -32.12 -2.32 14.49
N HIS A 204 -31.64 -2.97 15.55
CA HIS A 204 -31.88 -4.39 15.77
C HIS A 204 -33.35 -4.55 16.20
N SER A 205 -34.22 -4.92 15.26
CA SER A 205 -35.58 -5.35 15.59
C SER A 205 -35.54 -6.70 16.30
N SER A 206 -35.60 -6.65 17.62
CA SER A 206 -35.84 -7.80 18.48
C SER A 206 -37.31 -7.80 18.87
N HIS A 207 -38.11 -8.73 18.34
CA HIS A 207 -39.39 -9.22 18.89
C HIS A 207 -40.11 -10.07 17.81
N LYS A 208 -40.76 -11.20 18.07
CA LYS A 208 -41.14 -11.90 19.30
C LYS A 208 -41.56 -13.32 18.85
N GLN A 209 -41.13 -14.37 19.54
CA GLN A 209 -41.74 -15.70 19.40
C GLN A 209 -43.23 -15.58 19.75
N ARG A 210 -44.12 -16.04 18.87
CA ARG A 210 -45.53 -16.29 19.22
C ARG A 210 -45.69 -17.76 19.55
N SER A 211 -46.00 -17.99 20.82
CA SER A 211 -46.48 -19.24 21.40
C SER A 211 -47.76 -19.73 20.71
N HIS A 212 -47.81 -21.04 20.48
CA HIS A 212 -49.02 -21.79 20.16
C HIS A 212 -50.04 -21.69 21.28
N THR A 213 -51.30 -21.39 20.93
CA THR A 213 -52.48 -21.80 21.69
C THR A 213 -53.58 -22.16 20.69
N SER A 214 -53.90 -23.45 20.67
CA SER A 214 -55.07 -24.08 20.08
C SER A 214 -56.36 -23.68 20.79
N VAL A 215 -57.42 -23.33 20.06
CA VAL A 215 -58.81 -23.57 20.49
C VAL A 215 -59.67 -23.88 19.25
N THR A 216 -60.45 -24.94 19.42
CA THR A 216 -61.52 -25.53 18.63
C THR A 216 -62.70 -24.60 18.34
N SER A 217 -63.30 -24.73 17.15
CA SER A 217 -64.70 -25.13 16.89
C SER A 217 -65.02 -25.04 15.40
#